data_AF-A0A951P902-F1
#
_entry.id   AF-A0A951P902-F1
#
_cell.length_a   1.000
_cell.length_b   1.000
_cell.length_c   1.000
_cell.angle_alpha   90.00
_cell.angle_beta   90.00
_cell.angle_gamma   90.00
#
_symmetry.space_group_name_H-M   'P 1'
#
loop_
_entity.id
_entity.type
_entity.pdbx_description
1 polymer ?
#
loop_
_entity_poly.entity_id
_entity_poly.type
_entity_poly.pdbx_seq_one_letter_code
_entity_poly.pdbx_strand_id
1 'polypeptide(L)'
;MVAFSKADLPDSINTVEKLELWAVTLLQHLNPTTTVIEAAGSTDRAVVSQPWFITADATPKWRVISRSSIEVNSNWQRGGKIWNFAVEMSSATIPSEFKSN
;
A
#
# COMPACT_ATOMS: atom_id res chain seq x y z
N MET A 1 3.04 7.19 10.65
CA MET A 1 2.76 6.12 9.67
C MET A 1 2.69 4.81 10.42
N VAL A 2 2.09 3.75 9.86
CA VAL A 2 2.37 2.37 10.33
C VAL A 2 3.88 2.24 10.36
N ALA A 3 4.45 2.35 11.55
CA ALA A 3 5.88 2.49 11.70
C ALA A 3 6.48 1.11 11.49
N PHE A 4 7.34 0.99 10.48
CA PHE A 4 8.13 -0.21 10.27
C PHE A 4 9.60 0.16 10.36
N SER A 5 10.37 -0.72 10.96
CA SER A 5 11.81 -0.72 10.88
C SER A 5 12.26 -1.63 9.75
N LYS A 6 13.51 -1.50 9.32
CA LYS A 6 14.09 -2.47 8.36
C LYS A 6 14.03 -3.91 8.88
N ALA A 7 14.03 -4.12 10.21
CA ALA A 7 13.95 -5.44 10.81
C ALA A 7 12.55 -6.07 10.71
N ASP A 8 11.51 -5.28 10.42
CA ASP A 8 10.15 -5.81 10.16
C ASP A 8 9.97 -6.30 8.72
N LEU A 9 10.90 -5.95 7.82
CA LEU A 9 10.84 -6.36 6.41
C LEU A 9 11.48 -7.75 6.25
N PRO A 10 10.75 -8.76 5.72
CA PRO A 10 11.34 -10.06 5.44
C PRO A 10 12.55 -9.96 4.49
N ASP A 11 13.63 -10.72 4.78
CA ASP A 11 14.87 -10.69 3.99
C ASP A 11 14.68 -11.06 2.50
N SER A 12 13.60 -11.78 2.18
CA SER A 12 13.27 -12.14 0.79
C SER A 12 12.78 -10.93 -0.04
N ILE A 13 12.40 -9.84 0.62
CA ILE A 13 11.94 -8.59 0.00
C ILE A 13 13.16 -7.73 -0.32
N ASN A 14 13.74 -8.03 -1.46
CA ASN A 14 14.98 -7.44 -1.95
C ASN A 14 14.81 -6.72 -3.29
N THR A 15 13.58 -6.51 -3.76
CA THR A 15 13.27 -5.74 -4.97
C THR A 15 12.15 -4.74 -4.69
N VAL A 16 12.05 -3.71 -5.55
CA VAL A 16 11.02 -2.66 -5.42
C VAL A 16 9.62 -3.24 -5.59
N GLU A 17 9.43 -4.19 -6.51
CA GLU A 17 8.15 -4.83 -6.78
C GLU A 17 7.68 -5.66 -5.58
N LYS A 18 8.59 -6.41 -4.95
CA LYS A 18 8.28 -7.16 -3.72
C LYS A 18 7.94 -6.21 -2.58
N LEU A 19 8.68 -5.11 -2.45
CA LEU A 19 8.44 -4.10 -1.42
C LEU A 19 7.08 -3.43 -1.60
N GLU A 20 6.72 -3.07 -2.83
CA GLU A 20 5.40 -2.50 -3.15
C GLU A 20 4.28 -3.46 -2.78
N LEU A 21 4.36 -4.72 -3.21
CA LEU A 21 3.33 -5.73 -2.91
C LEU A 21 3.19 -5.99 -1.41
N TRP A 22 4.30 -6.08 -0.68
CA TRP A 22 4.25 -6.20 0.77
C TRP A 22 3.62 -4.98 1.42
N ALA A 23 4.01 -3.76 1.01
CA ALA A 23 3.50 -2.54 1.59
C ALA A 23 2.00 -2.37 1.35
N VAL A 24 1.51 -2.59 0.13
CA VAL A 24 0.08 -2.41 -0.17
C VAL A 24 -0.80 -3.50 0.45
N THR A 25 -0.31 -4.74 0.56
CA THR A 25 -1.05 -5.83 1.20
C THR A 25 -1.10 -5.65 2.71
N LEU A 26 0.00 -5.21 3.33
CA LEU A 26 0.05 -4.83 4.74
C LEU A 26 -0.91 -3.67 5.03
N LEU A 27 -0.88 -2.61 4.22
CA LEU A 27 -1.77 -1.46 4.40
C LEU A 27 -3.24 -1.87 4.28
N GLN A 28 -3.61 -2.68 3.29
CA GLN A 28 -4.98 -3.20 3.17
C GLN A 28 -5.37 -4.07 4.37
N HIS A 29 -4.48 -4.93 4.84
CA HIS A 29 -4.74 -5.79 6.00
C HIS A 29 -5.00 -4.96 7.26
N LEU A 30 -4.20 -3.92 7.49
CA LEU A 30 -4.33 -3.05 8.66
C LEU A 30 -5.51 -2.08 8.56
N ASN A 31 -5.93 -1.74 7.33
CA ASN A 31 -6.95 -0.74 7.04
C ASN A 31 -8.10 -1.31 6.20
N PRO A 32 -8.70 -2.45 6.58
CA PRO A 32 -9.60 -3.17 5.69
C PRO A 32 -10.85 -2.37 5.39
N THR A 33 -11.33 -1.55 6.34
CA THR A 33 -12.56 -0.75 6.27
C THR A 33 -12.33 0.75 6.11
N THR A 34 -11.08 1.20 6.06
CA THR A 34 -10.76 2.61 5.89
C THR A 34 -11.19 3.09 4.50
N THR A 35 -11.92 4.19 4.47
CA THR A 35 -12.42 4.80 3.24
C THR A 35 -11.98 6.25 3.14
N VAL A 36 -11.92 6.75 1.91
CA VAL A 36 -11.54 8.11 1.56
C VAL A 36 -12.54 8.68 0.56
N ILE A 37 -12.71 10.00 0.59
CA ILE A 37 -13.53 10.71 -0.40
C ILE A 37 -12.59 11.25 -1.47
N GLU A 38 -12.80 10.85 -2.72
CA GLU A 38 -11.91 11.21 -3.84
C GLU A 38 -12.64 11.93 -4.97
N ALA A 39 -13.96 11.84 -4.98
CA ALA A 39 -14.82 12.61 -5.85
C ALA A 39 -16.11 12.98 -5.10
N ALA A 40 -16.80 14.01 -5.58
CA ALA A 40 -18.08 14.42 -5.00
C ALA A 40 -19.08 13.26 -5.02
N GLY A 41 -19.54 12.84 -3.83
CA GLY A 41 -20.47 11.73 -3.68
C GLY A 41 -19.87 10.33 -3.85
N SER A 42 -18.55 10.20 -4.00
CA SER A 42 -17.86 8.90 -4.04
C SER A 42 -17.02 8.68 -2.80
N THR A 43 -17.23 7.54 -2.15
CA THR A 43 -16.40 7.06 -1.05
C THR A 43 -15.81 5.72 -1.46
N ASP A 44 -14.49 5.66 -1.52
CA ASP A 44 -13.74 4.50 -1.99
C ASP A 44 -12.85 3.94 -0.87
N ARG A 45 -12.45 2.68 -0.98
CA ARG A 45 -11.49 2.10 -0.02
C ARG A 45 -10.14 2.78 -0.18
N ALA A 46 -9.52 3.12 0.95
CA ALA A 46 -8.23 3.78 0.96
C ALA A 46 -7.14 2.92 0.32
N VAL A 47 -7.17 1.60 0.54
CA VAL A 47 -6.25 0.64 -0.07
C VAL A 47 -6.98 -0.63 -0.50
N VAL A 48 -6.73 -1.09 -1.73
CA VAL A 48 -7.19 -2.37 -2.27
C VAL A 48 -6.07 -2.99 -3.10
N SER A 49 -5.79 -4.26 -2.89
CA SER A 49 -4.76 -5.05 -3.57
C SER A 49 -5.26 -6.48 -3.70
N GLN A 50 -5.37 -6.97 -4.93
CA GLN A 50 -5.86 -8.33 -5.21
C GLN A 50 -5.16 -8.93 -6.44
N PRO A 51 -5.01 -10.26 -6.50
CA PRO A 51 -4.60 -10.93 -7.72
C PRO A 51 -5.75 -10.96 -8.74
N TRP A 52 -5.42 -10.66 -10.00
CA TRP A 52 -6.31 -10.67 -11.14
C TRP A 52 -5.70 -11.53 -12.25
N PHE A 53 -6.51 -12.42 -12.81
CA PHE A 53 -6.10 -13.21 -13.97
C PHE A 53 -6.38 -12.43 -15.25
N ILE A 54 -5.32 -12.00 -15.92
CA ILE A 54 -5.43 -11.20 -17.14
C ILE A 54 -5.49 -12.15 -18.33
N THR A 55 -6.69 -12.32 -18.89
CA THR A 55 -6.96 -13.20 -20.04
C THR A 55 -6.73 -12.54 -21.39
N ALA A 56 -6.61 -11.20 -21.42
CA ALA A 56 -6.49 -10.41 -22.65
C ALA A 56 -5.05 -10.36 -23.22
N ASP A 57 -4.07 -10.95 -22.55
CA ASP A 57 -2.68 -11.04 -23.04
C ASP A 57 -2.52 -12.28 -23.95
N ALA A 58 -1.57 -12.25 -24.89
CA ALA A 58 -1.23 -13.38 -25.74
C ALA A 58 -0.82 -14.62 -24.92
N THR A 59 -0.25 -14.39 -23.74
CA THR A 59 -0.03 -15.41 -22.71
C THR A 59 -0.73 -14.98 -21.41
N PRO A 60 -1.93 -15.52 -21.12
CA PRO A 60 -2.66 -15.20 -19.89
C PRO A 60 -1.84 -15.44 -18.63
N LYS A 61 -1.93 -14.51 -17.67
CA LYS A 61 -1.12 -14.56 -16.45
C LYS A 61 -1.79 -13.83 -15.29
N TRP A 62 -1.40 -14.22 -14.09
CA TRP A 62 -1.76 -13.50 -12.87
C TRP A 62 -0.96 -12.21 -12.75
N ARG A 63 -1.64 -11.15 -12.34
CA ARG A 63 -1.04 -9.89 -11.87
C ARG A 63 -1.70 -9.48 -10.57
N VAL A 64 -0.96 -8.86 -9.67
CA VAL A 64 -1.60 -8.14 -8.56
C VAL A 64 -1.93 -6.74 -9.06
N ILE A 65 -3.18 -6.31 -8.87
CA ILE A 65 -3.61 -4.94 -9.12
C ILE A 65 -3.87 -4.30 -7.78
N SER A 66 -3.16 -3.20 -7.54
CA SER A 66 -3.18 -2.46 -6.29
C SER A 66 -3.57 -1.02 -6.54
N ARG A 67 -4.30 -0.45 -5.59
CA ARG A 67 -4.73 0.93 -5.56
C ARG A 67 -4.61 1.42 -4.13
N SER A 68 -3.91 2.53 -3.92
CA SER A 68 -3.79 3.17 -2.62
C SER A 68 -3.99 4.68 -2.74
N SER A 69 -4.66 5.24 -1.73
CA SER A 69 -4.90 6.67 -1.56
C SER A 69 -4.31 7.06 -0.22
N ILE A 70 -3.16 7.73 -0.28
CA ILE A 70 -2.37 8.11 0.89
C ILE A 70 -2.42 9.63 0.97
N GLU A 71 -2.94 10.13 2.09
CA GLU A 71 -2.97 11.56 2.35
C GLU A 71 -1.52 12.10 2.43
N VAL A 72 -1.29 13.25 1.82
CA VAL A 72 -0.02 13.97 1.86
C VAL A 72 -0.25 15.38 2.39
N ASN A 73 0.57 15.81 3.35
CA ASN A 73 0.44 17.16 3.90
C ASN A 73 0.83 18.23 2.86
N SER A 74 0.22 19.41 2.90
CA SER A 74 0.39 20.46 1.88
C SER A 74 1.83 20.98 1.70
N ASN A 75 2.75 20.69 2.62
CA ASN A 75 4.15 21.08 2.46
C ASN A 75 4.85 20.33 1.31
N TRP A 76 4.27 19.24 0.80
CA TRP A 76 4.79 18.54 -0.38
C TRP A 76 4.99 19.48 -1.59
N GLN A 77 4.15 20.52 -1.70
CA GLN A 77 4.19 21.52 -2.78
C GLN A 77 5.41 22.45 -2.69
N ARG A 78 6.03 22.56 -1.51
CA ARG A 78 7.19 23.43 -1.27
C ARG A 78 8.51 22.77 -1.68
N GLY A 79 8.48 21.52 -2.17
CA GLY A 79 9.64 20.75 -2.62
C GLY A 79 10.04 19.62 -1.68
N GLY A 80 10.95 18.75 -2.13
CA GLY A 80 11.39 17.55 -1.41
C GLY A 80 10.86 16.25 -2.02
N LYS A 81 11.07 15.14 -1.34
CA LYS A 81 10.57 13.83 -1.78
C LYS A 81 9.18 13.58 -1.21
N ILE A 82 8.23 13.22 -2.07
CA ILE A 82 6.80 13.15 -1.72
C ILE A 82 6.52 12.23 -0.52
N TRP A 83 7.26 11.13 -0.38
CA TRP A 83 7.10 10.16 0.72
C TRP A 83 7.44 10.75 2.10
N ASN A 84 8.19 11.85 2.18
CA ASN A 84 8.44 12.55 3.45
C ASN A 84 7.21 13.30 3.98
N PHE A 85 6.15 13.43 3.16
CA PHE A 85 4.95 14.17 3.50
C PHE A 85 3.71 13.27 3.67
N ALA A 86 3.87 11.95 3.54
CA ALA A 86 2.80 10.98 3.75
C ALA A 86 2.27 11.05 5.19
N VAL A 87 0.95 11.11 5.32
CA VAL A 87 0.23 11.10 6.61
C VAL A 87 -0.10 9.66 6.99
N GLU A 88 -0.14 9.39 8.29
CA GLU A 88 -0.46 8.08 8.83
C GLU A 88 -1.92 7.70 8.61
N MET A 89 -2.15 6.56 7.95
CA MET A 89 -3.50 6.01 7.80
C MET A 89 -4.01 5.36 9.11
N SER A 90 -3.12 4.70 9.86
CA SER A 90 -3.43 4.02 11.13
C SER A 90 -2.18 3.80 11.96
N SER A 91 -2.34 3.73 13.29
CA SER A 91 -1.29 3.38 14.25
C SER A 91 -1.25 1.88 14.61
N ALA A 92 -1.82 1.01 13.77
CA ALA A 92 -1.84 -0.43 13.99
C ALA A 92 -0.43 -1.03 13.90
N THR A 93 -0.12 -1.98 14.77
CA THR A 93 1.16 -2.71 14.75
C THR A 93 1.19 -3.71 13.59
N ILE A 94 2.35 -3.88 12.97
CA ILE A 94 2.55 -4.86 11.90
C ILE A 94 2.40 -6.27 12.48
N PRO A 95 1.46 -7.09 11.96
CA PRO A 95 1.28 -8.46 12.40
C PRO A 95 2.51 -9.32 12.11
N SER A 96 2.74 -10.35 12.93
CA SER A 96 3.93 -11.22 12.82
C SER A 96 4.05 -11.93 11.48
N GLU A 97 2.92 -12.30 10.88
CA GLU A 97 2.84 -12.99 9.59
C GLU A 97 3.35 -12.15 8.41
N PHE A 98 3.42 -10.82 8.56
CA PHE A 98 4.01 -9.93 7.56
C PHE A 98 5.53 -9.76 7.74
N LYS A 99 6.11 -10.24 8.85
CA LYS A 99 7.54 -10.08 9.16
C LYS A 99 8.38 -11.31 8.80
N SER A 100 7.75 -12.42 8.47
CA SER A 100 8.40 -13.68 8.07
C SER A 100 7.96 -14.12 6.67
N ASN A 101 8.77 -14.97 6.04
CA ASN A 101 8.43 -15.62 4.77
C ASN A 101 7.50 -16.82 4.95
#